data_AF-A0AAV9KTZ9-F1
#
_entry.id   AF-A0AAV9KTZ9-F1
#
_cell.length_a   1.000
_cell.length_b   1.000
_cell.length_c   1.000
_cell.angle_alpha   90.00
_cell.angle_beta   90.00
_cell.angle_gamma   90.00
#
_symmetry.space_group_name_H-M   'P 1'
#
loop_
_entity.id
_entity.type
_entity.pdbx_description
1 polymer ?
#
loop_
_entity_poly.entity_id
_entity_poly.type
_entity_poly.pdbx_seq_one_letter_code
_entity_poly.pdbx_strand_id
1 'polypeptide(L)' 'MGNFNSILTEEDRPIGSQVQEAETRDFRECLNESNLSELQIGGRNFTWTNGHVFSRIDRAKINAPWINKMPNY' A
#
# COMPACT_ATOMS: atom_id res chain seq x y z
N MET A 1 -6.01 5.59 7.07
CA MET A 1 -6.47 4.86 5.88
C MET A 1 -6.75 5.87 4.80
N GLY A 2 -6.42 5.58 3.55
CA GLY A 2 -6.76 6.46 2.44
C GLY A 2 -6.36 5.88 1.08
N ASN A 3 -6.82 6.56 0.03
CA ASN A 3 -6.38 6.33 -1.33
C ASN A 3 -5.09 7.15 -1.58
N PHE A 4 -3.99 6.47 -1.84
CA PHE A 4 -2.70 7.10 -2.13
C PHE A 4 -2.45 7.30 -3.63
N ASN A 5 -3.23 6.64 -4.50
CA ASN A 5 -3.00 6.59 -5.95
C ASN A 5 -1.57 6.18 -6.35
N SER A 6 -0.87 5.44 -5.47
CA SER A 6 0.51 5.01 -5.69
C SER A 6 0.71 3.55 -5.26
N ILE A 7 1.48 2.83 -6.06
CA ILE A 7 1.93 1.46 -5.78
C ILE A 7 3.31 1.49 -5.08
N LEU A 8 3.67 0.43 -4.34
CA LEU A 8 4.96 0.32 -3.66
C LEU A 8 5.88 -0.74 -4.27
N THR A 9 5.30 -1.73 -4.94
CA THR A 9 5.99 -2.92 -5.44
C THR A 9 5.30 -3.45 -6.69
N GLU A 10 5.96 -4.37 -7.41
CA GLU A 10 5.36 -5.05 -8.57
C GLU A 10 4.11 -5.87 -8.17
N GLU A 11 4.10 -6.44 -6.96
CA GLU A 11 2.97 -7.20 -6.44
C GLU A 11 1.72 -6.33 -6.23
N ASP A 12 1.88 -5.01 -6.13
CA ASP A 12 0.78 -4.07 -6.05
C ASP A 12 0.12 -3.80 -7.40
N ARG A 13 0.71 -4.24 -8.52
CA ARG A 13 0.11 -4.19 -9.86
C ARG A 13 0.19 -5.57 -10.54
N PRO A 14 -0.58 -6.57 -10.06
CA PRO A 14 -0.49 -7.93 -10.58
C PRO A 14 -0.98 -8.07 -12.03
N ILE A 15 -1.82 -7.15 -12.50
CA ILE A 15 -2.30 -7.11 -13.89
C ILE A 15 -2.09 -5.69 -14.40
N GLY A 16 -1.30 -5.54 -15.46
CA GLY A 16 -0.97 -4.25 -16.07
C GLY A 16 0.41 -4.28 -16.70
N SER A 17 0.97 -3.09 -16.95
CA SER A 17 2.35 -2.95 -17.40
C SER A 17 3.34 -3.22 -16.27
N GLN A 18 4.56 -3.59 -16.64
CA GLN A 18 5.69 -3.70 -15.72
C GLN A 18 5.85 -2.41 -14.91
N VAL A 19 6.10 -2.55 -13.61
CA VAL A 19 6.32 -1.42 -12.71
C VAL A 19 7.77 -0.96 -12.84
N GLN A 20 7.96 0.35 -12.96
CA GLN A 20 9.27 0.96 -12.97
C GLN A 20 9.61 1.48 -11.58
N GLU A 21 10.89 1.41 -11.18
CA GLU A 21 11.33 1.86 -9.86
C GLU A 21 11.03 3.35 -9.62
N ALA A 22 11.03 4.16 -10.68
CA ALA A 22 10.65 5.57 -10.62
C ALA A 22 9.18 5.80 -10.22
N GLU A 23 8.29 4.83 -10.41
CA GLU A 23 6.89 4.93 -9.97
C GLU A 23 6.73 4.70 -8.46
N THR A 24 7.67 3.99 -7.83
CA THR A 24 7.52 3.50 -6.45
C THR A 24 8.47 4.15 -5.46
N ARG A 25 9.65 4.59 -5.91
CA ARG A 25 10.76 5.00 -5.03
C ARG A 25 10.35 6.10 -4.04
N ASP A 26 9.88 7.23 -4.54
CA ASP A 26 9.63 8.41 -3.70
C ASP A 26 8.53 8.12 -2.67
N PHE A 27 7.50 7.35 -3.05
CA PHE A 27 6.43 6.95 -2.12
C PHE A 27 6.93 5.93 -1.07
N ARG A 28 7.77 4.97 -1.48
CA ARG A 28 8.39 4.01 -0.57
C ARG A 28 9.30 4.70 0.45
N GLU A 29 10.11 5.65 0.02
CA GLU A 29 10.97 6.47 0.88
C GLU A 29 10.14 7.28 1.89
N CYS A 30 9.12 7.98 1.42
CA CYS A 30 8.21 8.74 2.28
C CYS A 30 7.57 7.85 3.38
N LEU A 31 7.14 6.63 3.02
CA LEU A 31 6.58 5.70 4.01
C LEU A 31 7.63 5.19 5.00
N ASN A 32 8.85 4.90 4.55
CA ASN A 32 9.94 4.47 5.41
C ASN A 32 10.30 5.54 6.46
N GLU A 33 10.19 6.82 6.11
CA GLU A 33 10.44 7.94 7.01
C GLU A 33 9.26 8.23 7.96
N SER A 34 8.06 7.73 7.66
CA SER A 34 6.83 8.11 8.36
C SER A 34 6.67 7.54 9.78
N ASN A 35 7.53 6.62 10.22
CA ASN A 35 7.35 5.83 11.47
C ASN A 35 5.97 5.15 11.58
N LEU A 36 5.32 4.88 10.44
CA LEU A 36 4.04 4.19 10.36
C LEU A 36 4.22 2.79 9.77
N SER A 37 3.54 1.82 10.37
CA SER A 37 3.43 0.46 9.84
C SER A 37 2.19 0.31 8.97
N GLU A 38 2.23 -0.62 8.01
CA GLU A 38 1.05 -1.00 7.25
C GLU A 38 0.14 -1.90 8.09
N LEU A 39 -1.11 -1.48 8.24
CA LEU A 39 -2.15 -2.34 8.78
C LEU A 39 -2.58 -3.30 7.65
N GLN A 40 -2.19 -4.56 7.78
CA GLN A 40 -2.53 -5.58 6.80
C GLN A 40 -4.01 -5.93 6.92
N ILE A 41 -4.80 -5.54 5.91
CA ILE A 41 -6.22 -5.89 5.84
C ILE A 41 -6.31 -7.19 5.05
N GLY A 42 -6.73 -8.27 5.71
CA GLY A 42 -7.00 -9.53 5.03
C GLY A 42 -8.07 -9.36 3.94
N GLY A 43 -7.87 -9.95 2.77
CA GLY A 43 -8.82 -9.85 1.66
C GLY A 43 -8.16 -9.85 0.28
N ARG A 44 -8.69 -9.01 -0.62
CA ARG A 44 -8.26 -8.94 -2.03
C ARG A 44 -6.87 -8.32 -2.15
N ASN A 45 -6.06 -8.85 -3.06
CA ASN A 45 -4.69 -8.38 -3.33
C ASN A 45 -4.64 -7.02 -4.06
N PHE A 46 -5.79 -6.46 -4.48
CA PHE A 46 -5.91 -5.17 -5.13
C PHE A 46 -7.12 -4.41 -4.57
N THR A 47 -7.09 -3.08 -4.67
CA THR A 47 -8.15 -2.20 -4.15
C THR A 47 -8.78 -1.35 -5.23
N TRP A 48 -8.16 -1.27 -6.42
CA TRP A 48 -8.66 -0.53 -7.56
C TRP A 48 -8.45 -1.28 -8.88
N THR A 49 -9.37 -1.11 -9.82
CA THR A 49 -9.22 -1.57 -11.20
C THR A 49 -10.02 -0.70 -12.17
N ASN A 50 -9.53 -0.60 -13.42
CA ASN A 50 -10.28 -0.06 -14.55
C ASN A 50 -10.73 -1.16 -15.55
N GLY A 51 -10.65 -2.43 -15.16
CA GLY A 51 -10.95 -3.60 -16.01
C GLY A 51 -9.76 -4.17 -16.79
N HIS A 52 -8.67 -3.40 -16.94
CA HIS A 52 -7.45 -3.83 -17.64
C HIS A 52 -6.22 -3.81 -16.74
N VAL A 53 -6.19 -2.92 -15.76
CA VAL A 53 -5.13 -2.77 -14.76
C VAL A 53 -5.73 -2.99 -13.39
N PHE A 54 -5.03 -3.73 -12.54
CA PHE A 54 -5.44 -4.03 -11.18
C PHE A 54 -4.32 -3.54 -10.27
N SER A 55 -4.67 -2.65 -9.34
CA SER A 55 -3.68 -1.98 -8.49
C SER A 55 -4.11 -1.97 -7.02
N ARG A 56 -3.13 -2.05 -6.11
CA ARG A 56 -3.30 -1.81 -4.68
C ARG A 56 -2.81 -0.40 -4.34
N ILE A 57 -3.76 0.53 -4.24
CA ILE A 57 -3.51 1.97 -4.02
C ILE A 57 -4.21 2.53 -2.77
N ASP A 58 -5.15 1.78 -2.19
CA ASP A 58 -5.75 2.11 -0.91
C ASP A 58 -4.97 1.41 0.20
N ARG A 59 -4.52 2.17 1.21
CA ARG A 59 -3.71 1.63 2.32
C ARG A 59 -4.17 2.17 3.67
N ALA A 60 -3.98 1.36 4.70
CA ALA A 60 -4.11 1.78 6.09
C ALA A 60 -2.73 1.77 6.74
N LYS A 61 -2.33 2.92 7.30
CA LYS A 61 -1.08 3.09 8.02
C LYS A 61 -1.40 3.44 9.47
N ILE A 62 -0.64 2.88 10.40
CA ILE A 62 -0.87 2.93 11.84
C ILE A 62 0.46 3.14 12.56
N ASN A 63 0.46 3.91 13.65
CA ASN A 63 1.67 4.13 14.45
C ASN A 63 1.77 3.10 15.60
N ALA A 64 2.96 2.97 16.19
CA ALA A 64 3.21 1.98 17.25
C ALA A 64 2.29 2.09 18.48
N PRO A 65 1.96 3.30 19.01
CA PRO A 65 1.01 3.41 20.12
C PRO A 65 -0.35 2.80 19.85
N TRP A 66 -0.86 2.91 18.62
CA TRP A 66 -2.15 2.35 18.25
C TRP A 66 -2.10 0.83 18.07
N ILE A 67 -1.02 0.29 17.50
CA ILE A 67 -0.77 -1.17 17.44
C ILE A 67 -0.79 -1.77 18.86
N ASN A 68 -0.08 -1.14 19.80
CA ASN A 68 -0.01 -1.63 21.18
C ASN A 68 -1.36 -1.59 21.91
N LYS A 69 -2.24 -0.65 21.53
CA LYS A 69 -3.61 -0.56 22.10
C LYS A 69 -4.58 -1.55 21.45
N MET A 70 -4.27 -2.07 20.28
CA MET A 70 -5.13 -2.93 19.48
C MET A 70 -4.37 -4.19 19.03
N PRO A 71 -3.89 -5.06 19.94
CA PRO A 71 -3.04 -6.20 19.60
C PRO A 71 -3.74 -7.31 18.80
N ASN A 72 -5.07 -7.25 18.69
CA ASN A 72 -5.90 -8.23 17.97
C ASN A 72 -6.35 -7.74 16.58
N TYR A 73 -5.83 -6.60 16.12
CA TYR A 73 -6.04 -6.06 14.78
C TYR A 73 -4.71 -5.86 14.06
#